data_AF-A0A6H0KP13-F1
#
_entry.id   AF-A0A6H0KP13-F1
#
_cell.length_a   1.000
_cell.length_b   1.000
_cell.length_c   1.000
_cell.angle_alpha   90.00
_cell.angle_beta   90.00
_cell.angle_gamma   90.00
#
_symmetry.space_group_name_H-M   'P 1'
#
loop_
_entity.id
_entity.type
_entity.pdbx_description
1 polymer ?
#
loop_
_entity_poly.entity_id
_entity_poly.type
_entity_poly.pdbx_seq_one_letter_code
_entity_poly.pdbx_strand_id
1 'polypeptide(L)'
;MNDNMMKKFFLFAAILGCMSLSVNAQSVLINGVRWATCNVDAPGTFAKSPDDAGMFYQWNSKVAWSASGEISDWKSVSVEISDEEGHMYYLWGNENDPSPKGYHVPTIDEVTLLFDKDKVAYMRTTRNGRLGCKFTDKSNGNSIFLPACGFRGGRNGTWEGNGSLEYSSMMYWTVPQMVGSDILTYFTISEDDYGVLGGGVIQTAFGNPVKALPMRCVAD
;
A
#
# COMPACT_ATOMS: atom_id res chain seq x y z
N MET A 1 38.16 47.87 -32.46
CA MET A 1 37.00 47.06 -32.02
C MET A 1 36.81 45.96 -33.06
N ASN A 2 37.72 44.98 -33.03
CA ASN A 2 37.55 43.57 -32.65
C ASN A 2 36.69 42.80 -33.67
N ASP A 3 37.31 42.15 -34.65
CA ASP A 3 37.85 40.77 -34.62
C ASP A 3 36.81 39.67 -34.36
N ASN A 4 36.78 38.72 -35.31
CA ASN A 4 36.27 37.36 -35.19
C ASN A 4 34.76 37.14 -35.07
N MET A 5 34.04 37.39 -36.17
CA MET A 5 32.71 36.78 -36.33
C MET A 5 32.49 36.19 -37.72
N MET A 6 33.43 35.35 -38.18
CA MET A 6 33.13 34.32 -39.19
C MET A 6 34.04 33.10 -39.03
N LYS A 7 33.38 31.95 -38.87
CA LYS A 7 33.86 30.56 -39.04
C LYS A 7 34.54 29.88 -37.84
N LYS A 8 33.76 29.01 -37.17
CA LYS A 8 34.08 27.62 -36.78
C LYS A 8 32.81 27.03 -36.12
N PHE A 9 32.00 26.27 -36.86
CA PHE A 9 31.96 24.79 -36.87
C PHE A 9 31.78 24.16 -35.48
N PHE A 10 30.56 23.61 -35.28
CA PHE A 10 30.12 22.52 -34.39
C PHE A 10 30.64 22.46 -32.93
N LEU A 11 29.72 22.62 -31.96
CA LEU A 11 29.48 21.55 -30.98
C LEU A 11 28.12 21.70 -30.28
N PHE A 12 27.52 20.55 -30.02
CA PHE A 12 26.26 20.26 -29.34
C PHE A 12 26.08 20.96 -27.99
N ALA A 13 24.87 21.46 -27.73
CA ALA A 13 24.11 21.13 -26.52
C ALA A 13 22.64 21.47 -26.77
N ALA A 14 21.85 20.44 -27.09
CA ALA A 14 20.41 20.51 -26.89
C ALA A 14 20.19 20.72 -25.40
N ILE A 15 19.70 21.90 -25.01
CA ILE A 15 19.02 22.06 -23.73
C ILE A 15 17.69 21.31 -23.91
N LEU A 16 17.78 19.99 -23.76
CA LEU A 16 16.63 19.18 -23.40
C LEU A 16 16.27 19.68 -22.01
N GLY A 17 15.34 20.63 -21.95
CA GLY A 17 14.65 20.93 -20.72
C GLY A 17 14.16 19.60 -20.19
N CYS A 18 14.80 19.12 -19.12
CA CYS A 18 14.28 18.07 -18.29
C CYS A 18 13.04 18.66 -17.62
N MET A 19 11.95 18.75 -18.37
CA MET A 19 10.65 18.52 -17.77
C MET A 19 10.70 17.05 -17.36
N SER A 20 11.13 16.82 -16.13
CA SER A 20 10.71 15.61 -15.44
C SER A 20 9.18 15.63 -15.56
N LEU A 21 8.65 14.65 -16.27
CA LEU A 21 7.23 14.34 -16.19
C LEU A 21 7.01 13.97 -14.72
N SER A 22 6.57 14.95 -13.92
CA SER A 22 5.96 14.70 -12.62
C SER A 22 4.84 13.69 -12.89
N VAL A 23 4.97 12.49 -12.33
CA VAL A 23 3.94 11.45 -12.34
C VAL A 23 2.78 11.98 -11.50
N ASN A 24 1.96 12.83 -12.12
CA ASN A 24 0.89 13.56 -11.47
C ASN A 24 -0.44 12.81 -11.67
N ALA A 25 -0.71 11.90 -10.73
CA ALA A 25 -2.03 11.53 -10.22
C ALA A 25 -1.81 10.68 -8.96
N GLN A 26 -1.28 11.32 -7.91
CA GLN A 26 -0.76 10.61 -6.73
C GLN A 26 -1.88 10.17 -5.77
N SER A 27 -3.12 10.64 -5.97
CA SER A 27 -4.29 10.18 -5.24
C SER A 27 -5.58 10.39 -6.03
N VAL A 28 -6.68 9.83 -5.54
CA VAL A 28 -8.02 9.98 -6.11
C VAL A 28 -9.07 10.00 -5.00
N LEU A 29 -10.12 10.80 -5.18
CA LEU A 29 -11.18 10.97 -4.20
C LEU A 29 -12.23 9.86 -4.34
N ILE A 30 -12.40 9.05 -3.28
CA ILE A 30 -13.42 8.01 -3.16
C ILE A 30 -14.15 8.20 -1.84
N ASN A 31 -15.46 8.47 -1.90
CA ASN A 31 -16.33 8.69 -0.74
C ASN A 31 -15.75 9.69 0.28
N GLY A 32 -15.24 10.82 -0.21
CA GLY A 32 -14.66 11.88 0.62
C GLY A 32 -13.22 11.65 1.08
N VAL A 33 -12.64 10.47 0.83
CA VAL A 33 -11.26 10.11 1.22
C VAL A 33 -10.34 10.15 0.00
N ARG A 34 -9.15 10.77 0.13
CA ARG A 34 -8.15 10.84 -0.95
C ARG A 34 -7.19 9.65 -0.87
N TRP A 35 -7.45 8.62 -1.66
CA TRP A 35 -6.66 7.38 -1.69
C TRP A 35 -5.47 7.49 -2.63
N ALA A 36 -4.30 7.01 -2.20
CA ALA A 36 -3.15 6.86 -3.09
C ALA A 36 -3.45 5.88 -4.24
N THR A 37 -3.00 6.21 -5.45
CA THR A 37 -3.25 5.38 -6.65
C THR A 37 -2.30 4.20 -6.78
N CYS A 38 -1.18 4.18 -6.05
CA CYS A 38 -0.21 3.07 -6.00
C CYS A 38 0.01 2.57 -4.55
N ASN A 39 0.48 1.32 -4.43
CA ASN A 39 0.99 0.81 -3.15
C ASN A 39 2.32 1.50 -2.79
N VAL A 40 2.70 1.42 -1.51
CA VAL A 40 4.03 1.85 -1.04
C VAL A 40 5.09 0.89 -1.57
N ASP A 41 6.18 1.43 -2.11
CA ASP A 41 7.36 0.66 -2.52
C ASP A 41 8.40 0.70 -1.40
N ALA A 42 9.57 1.34 -1.58
CA ALA A 42 10.47 1.64 -0.47
C ALA A 42 9.81 2.64 0.51
N PRO A 43 10.26 2.70 1.78
CA PRO A 43 9.72 3.64 2.74
C PRO A 43 9.79 5.08 2.21
N GLY A 44 8.66 5.78 2.26
CA GLY A 44 8.54 7.14 1.77
C GLY A 44 8.32 7.25 0.26
N THR A 45 8.18 6.14 -0.49
CA THR A 45 7.95 6.16 -1.95
C THR A 45 6.76 5.29 -2.37
N PHE A 46 6.19 5.61 -3.53
CA PHE A 46 5.15 4.80 -4.16
C PHE A 46 5.74 3.89 -5.24
N ALA A 47 5.07 2.75 -5.44
CA ALA A 47 5.33 1.86 -6.57
C ALA A 47 5.02 2.55 -7.90
N LYS A 48 5.62 2.03 -8.98
CA LYS A 48 5.60 2.66 -10.30
C LYS A 48 4.24 2.57 -10.99
N SER A 49 3.43 1.57 -10.67
CA SER A 49 2.09 1.40 -11.22
C SER A 49 1.08 0.96 -10.16
N PRO A 50 -0.21 1.26 -10.35
CA PRO A 50 -1.27 0.82 -9.43
C PRO A 50 -1.43 -0.70 -9.30
N ASP A 51 -0.98 -1.46 -10.31
CA ASP A 51 -0.99 -2.91 -10.37
C ASP A 51 0.27 -3.56 -9.77
N ASP A 52 1.26 -2.76 -9.40
CA ASP A 52 2.44 -3.23 -8.69
C ASP A 52 2.11 -3.51 -7.22
N ALA A 53 2.69 -4.58 -6.68
CA ALA A 53 2.49 -4.92 -5.28
C ALA A 53 3.18 -3.93 -4.34
N GLY A 54 4.24 -3.28 -4.81
CA GLY A 54 5.15 -2.54 -3.96
C GLY A 54 5.91 -3.49 -3.04
N MET A 55 6.24 -3.01 -1.84
CA MET A 55 6.89 -3.83 -0.82
C MET A 55 5.93 -4.22 0.30
N PHE A 56 6.35 -5.22 1.07
CA PHE A 56 5.57 -5.79 2.15
C PHE A 56 6.17 -5.35 3.48
N TYR A 57 5.30 -4.94 4.39
CA TYR A 57 5.69 -4.38 5.69
C TYR A 57 5.14 -5.28 6.79
N GLN A 58 5.95 -5.60 7.80
CA GLN A 58 5.42 -6.21 9.02
C GLN A 58 4.71 -5.14 9.86
N TRP A 59 3.88 -5.57 10.80
CA TRP A 59 3.19 -4.65 11.71
C TRP A 59 4.18 -3.70 12.39
N ASN A 60 3.85 -2.41 12.42
CA ASN A 60 4.65 -1.36 13.06
C ASN A 60 6.13 -1.38 12.62
N SER A 61 6.39 -1.50 11.31
CA SER A 61 7.75 -1.58 10.77
C SER A 61 7.91 -0.77 9.49
N LYS A 62 8.98 0.03 9.43
CA LYS A 62 9.48 0.69 8.21
C LYS A 62 10.38 -0.20 7.37
N VAL A 63 10.57 -1.47 7.72
CA VAL A 63 11.43 -2.37 6.94
C VAL A 63 10.62 -2.94 5.78
N ALA A 64 11.07 -2.64 4.57
CA ALA A 64 10.46 -3.10 3.32
C ALA A 64 10.98 -4.48 2.92
N TRP A 65 10.07 -5.41 2.66
CA TRP A 65 10.38 -6.77 2.26
C TRP A 65 9.89 -7.06 0.84
N SER A 66 10.73 -7.72 0.04
CA SER A 66 10.30 -8.25 -1.25
C SER A 66 9.27 -9.36 -1.05
N ALA A 67 8.38 -9.52 -2.03
CA ALA A 67 7.35 -10.55 -1.98
C ALA A 67 7.95 -11.97 -1.93
N SER A 68 8.98 -12.25 -2.74
CA SER A 68 9.73 -13.53 -2.82
C SER A 68 11.15 -13.41 -2.29
N GLY A 69 11.82 -14.56 -2.23
CA GLY A 69 13.22 -14.67 -1.90
C GLY A 69 13.43 -14.91 -0.41
N GLU A 70 14.64 -15.31 -0.06
CA GLU A 70 15.02 -15.50 1.34
C GLU A 70 15.42 -14.14 1.94
N ILE A 71 14.98 -13.89 3.18
CA ILE A 71 15.30 -12.69 3.94
C ILE A 71 15.97 -13.13 5.24
N SER A 72 17.25 -12.80 5.46
CA SER A 72 17.96 -13.23 6.67
C SER A 72 17.44 -12.59 7.95
N ASP A 73 16.97 -11.35 7.86
CA ASP A 73 16.70 -10.47 9.01
C ASP A 73 15.21 -10.41 9.36
N TRP A 74 14.44 -11.40 8.90
CA TRP A 74 13.02 -11.53 9.15
C TRP A 74 12.73 -11.58 10.65
N LYS A 75 11.80 -10.74 11.11
CA LYS A 75 11.36 -10.76 12.50
C LYS A 75 10.26 -11.81 12.66
N SER A 76 10.61 -12.97 13.23
CA SER A 76 9.66 -14.07 13.48
C SER A 76 8.76 -13.85 14.70
N VAL A 77 8.93 -12.73 15.40
CA VAL A 77 8.15 -12.33 16.58
C VAL A 77 7.87 -10.83 16.44
N SER A 78 6.72 -10.37 16.93
CA SER A 78 6.41 -8.94 16.95
C SER A 78 7.45 -8.16 17.75
N VAL A 79 7.73 -6.94 17.33
CA VAL A 79 8.51 -6.00 18.14
C VAL A 79 7.64 -5.64 19.35
N GLU A 80 8.05 -6.18 20.49
CA GLU A 80 7.47 -5.92 21.80
C GLU A 80 7.76 -4.46 22.20
N ILE A 81 6.73 -3.67 22.45
CA ILE A 81 6.86 -2.37 23.12
C ILE A 81 6.22 -2.52 24.49
N SER A 82 6.97 -2.24 25.55
CA SER A 82 6.47 -2.19 26.93
C SER A 82 6.40 -0.73 27.41
N ASP A 83 5.36 -0.38 28.17
CA ASP A 83 5.36 0.85 28.96
C ASP A 83 6.28 0.74 30.18
N GLU A 84 6.40 1.83 30.95
CA GLU A 84 7.21 1.87 32.18
C GLU A 84 6.66 0.91 33.27
N GLU A 85 5.39 0.53 33.16
CA GLU A 85 4.70 -0.44 34.02
C GLU A 85 4.81 -1.91 33.53
N GLY A 86 5.40 -2.16 32.35
CA GLY A 86 5.56 -3.49 31.76
C GLY A 86 4.34 -4.02 31.01
N HIS A 87 3.33 -3.20 30.73
CA HIS A 87 2.24 -3.56 29.81
C HIS A 87 2.75 -3.54 28.38
N MET A 88 2.38 -4.58 27.64
CA MET A 88 2.73 -4.72 26.23
C MET A 88 1.72 -3.96 25.38
N TYR A 89 2.19 -3.18 24.42
CA TYR A 89 1.32 -2.59 23.41
C TYR A 89 1.94 -2.72 22.03
N TYR A 90 1.08 -2.90 21.03
CA TYR A 90 1.49 -3.01 19.63
C TYR A 90 0.87 -1.87 18.85
N LEU A 91 1.25 -0.67 19.26
CA LEU A 91 0.84 0.57 18.61
C LEU A 91 1.48 0.68 17.24
N TRP A 92 0.71 1.18 16.28
CA TRP A 92 1.29 1.70 15.06
C TRP A 92 1.89 3.08 15.36
N GLY A 93 3.21 3.16 15.48
CA GLY A 93 3.92 4.41 15.75
C GLY A 93 4.16 5.20 14.47
N ASN A 94 4.03 6.54 14.55
CA ASN A 94 4.33 7.44 13.42
C ASN A 94 5.79 7.29 12.94
N GLU A 95 6.69 6.96 13.87
CA GLU A 95 8.09 6.65 13.59
C GLU A 95 8.27 5.39 12.73
N ASN A 96 7.24 4.55 12.60
CA ASN A 96 7.22 3.33 11.80
C ASN A 96 6.22 3.35 10.62
N ASP A 97 5.58 4.49 10.34
CA ASP A 97 4.74 4.66 9.15
C ASP A 97 5.59 4.73 7.86
N PRO A 98 5.53 3.74 6.94
CA PRO A 98 6.32 3.74 5.70
C PRO A 98 5.75 4.66 4.61
N SER A 99 4.63 5.35 4.86
CA SER A 99 3.94 6.16 3.87
C SER A 99 4.81 7.31 3.34
N PRO A 100 4.68 7.67 2.04
CA PRO A 100 5.23 8.91 1.51
C PRO A 100 4.77 10.15 2.27
N LYS A 101 5.58 11.20 2.26
CA LYS A 101 5.22 12.47 2.91
C LYS A 101 3.88 13.01 2.40
N GLY A 102 3.00 13.42 3.31
CA GLY A 102 1.64 13.87 3.00
C GLY A 102 0.62 12.74 2.86
N TYR A 103 1.02 11.52 3.28
CA TYR A 103 0.18 10.34 3.31
C TYR A 103 0.39 9.59 4.62
N HIS A 104 -0.60 8.79 4.99
CA HIS A 104 -0.58 7.92 6.15
C HIS A 104 -1.21 6.56 5.84
N VAL A 105 -0.94 5.58 6.71
CA VAL A 105 -1.65 4.31 6.70
C VAL A 105 -3.13 4.53 7.02
N PRO A 106 -4.09 3.99 6.24
CA PRO A 106 -5.50 4.28 6.41
C PRO A 106 -6.01 3.92 7.79
N THR A 107 -6.92 4.71 8.32
CA THR A 107 -7.71 4.41 9.51
C THR A 107 -8.87 3.46 9.20
N ILE A 108 -9.44 2.83 10.23
CA ILE A 108 -10.64 1.99 10.09
C ILE A 108 -11.82 2.80 9.51
N ASP A 109 -11.96 4.07 9.90
CA ASP A 109 -13.05 4.93 9.42
C ASP A 109 -12.95 5.19 7.92
N GLU A 110 -11.74 5.50 7.45
CA GLU A 110 -11.48 5.71 6.02
C GLU A 110 -11.70 4.44 5.21
N VAL A 111 -11.25 3.30 5.72
CA VAL A 111 -11.50 1.99 5.09
C VAL A 111 -13.00 1.68 5.07
N THR A 112 -13.74 2.02 6.13
CA THR A 112 -15.19 1.82 6.18
C THR A 112 -15.89 2.65 5.09
N LEU A 113 -15.43 3.89 4.84
CA LEU A 113 -15.93 4.71 3.74
C LEU A 113 -15.62 4.10 2.37
N LEU A 114 -14.50 3.40 2.20
CA LEU A 114 -14.20 2.69 0.95
C LEU A 114 -15.17 1.52 0.69
N PHE A 115 -15.67 0.88 1.75
CA PHE A 115 -16.63 -0.24 1.69
C PHE A 115 -18.11 0.15 1.81
N ASP A 116 -18.41 1.45 1.89
CA ASP A 116 -19.79 1.96 1.86
C ASP A 116 -20.46 1.61 0.52
N LYS A 117 -21.22 0.52 0.51
CA LYS A 117 -21.87 -0.03 -0.69
C LYS A 117 -22.90 0.91 -1.29
N ASP A 118 -23.40 1.89 -0.55
CA ASP A 118 -24.36 2.86 -1.07
C ASP A 118 -23.63 3.90 -1.92
N LYS A 119 -22.38 4.25 -1.57
CA LYS A 119 -21.60 5.31 -2.23
C LYS A 119 -20.48 4.82 -3.13
N VAL A 120 -19.98 3.59 -2.91
CA VAL A 120 -18.85 3.01 -3.64
C VAL A 120 -19.27 1.67 -4.24
N ALA A 121 -19.04 1.52 -5.54
CA ALA A 121 -19.13 0.24 -6.23
C ALA A 121 -17.75 -0.42 -6.26
N TYR A 122 -17.65 -1.72 -5.99
CA TYR A 122 -16.39 -2.43 -6.13
C TYR A 122 -16.58 -3.75 -6.91
N MET A 123 -15.63 -4.05 -7.79
CA MET A 123 -15.66 -5.22 -8.68
C MET A 123 -14.27 -5.84 -8.81
N ARG A 124 -14.20 -7.17 -8.88
CA ARG A 124 -12.96 -7.87 -9.21
C ARG A 124 -12.63 -7.64 -10.67
N THR A 125 -11.36 -7.38 -10.96
CA THR A 125 -10.90 -7.14 -12.32
C THR A 125 -9.41 -7.44 -12.46
N THR A 126 -8.94 -7.50 -13.69
CA THR A 126 -7.52 -7.70 -14.02
C THR A 126 -7.00 -6.45 -14.70
N ARG A 127 -5.89 -5.91 -14.17
CA ARG A 127 -5.16 -4.78 -14.73
C ARG A 127 -3.75 -5.25 -15.07
N ASN A 128 -3.34 -5.14 -16.33
CA ASN A 128 -2.01 -5.55 -16.80
C ASN A 128 -1.62 -6.99 -16.38
N GLY A 129 -2.57 -7.92 -16.38
CA GLY A 129 -2.35 -9.31 -15.95
C GLY A 129 -2.33 -9.52 -14.42
N ARG A 130 -2.45 -8.46 -13.62
CA ARG A 130 -2.60 -8.55 -12.16
C ARG A 130 -4.09 -8.54 -11.77
N LEU A 131 -4.53 -9.58 -11.09
CA LEU A 131 -5.86 -9.64 -10.47
C LEU A 131 -5.95 -8.65 -9.29
N GLY A 132 -7.11 -8.06 -9.08
CA GLY A 132 -7.38 -7.17 -7.95
C GLY A 132 -8.83 -6.70 -7.92
N CYS A 133 -9.10 -5.63 -7.17
CA CYS A 133 -10.41 -5.02 -7.07
C CYS A 133 -10.36 -3.56 -7.48
N LYS A 134 -11.31 -3.15 -8.33
CA LYS A 134 -11.54 -1.76 -8.69
C LYS A 134 -12.68 -1.20 -7.85
N PHE A 135 -12.42 -0.14 -7.09
CA PHE A 135 -13.41 0.64 -6.37
C PHE A 135 -13.72 1.89 -7.16
N THR A 136 -15.01 2.21 -7.31
CA THR A 136 -15.50 3.35 -8.07
C THR A 136 -16.49 4.13 -7.23
N ASP A 137 -16.22 5.41 -7.02
CA ASP A 137 -17.12 6.32 -6.35
C ASP A 137 -18.31 6.61 -7.27
N LYS A 138 -19.53 6.36 -6.78
CA LYS A 138 -20.75 6.49 -7.59
C LYS A 138 -21.14 7.94 -7.87
N SER A 139 -20.67 8.89 -7.06
CA SER A 139 -21.03 10.31 -7.18
C SER A 139 -20.21 11.04 -8.25
N ASN A 140 -18.94 10.65 -8.43
CA ASN A 140 -18.00 11.34 -9.30
C ASN A 140 -17.33 10.44 -10.36
N GLY A 141 -17.53 9.11 -10.30
CA GLY A 141 -16.97 8.15 -11.26
C GLY A 141 -15.47 7.89 -11.10
N ASN A 142 -14.81 8.50 -10.12
CA ASN A 142 -13.42 8.24 -9.81
C ASN A 142 -13.21 6.79 -9.41
N SER A 143 -12.02 6.24 -9.68
CA SER A 143 -11.73 4.85 -9.30
C SER A 143 -10.29 4.60 -8.87
N ILE A 144 -10.14 3.65 -7.94
CA ILE A 144 -8.86 3.05 -7.54
C ILE A 144 -8.83 1.57 -7.89
N PHE A 145 -7.63 1.07 -8.19
CA PHE A 145 -7.37 -0.35 -8.30
C PHE A 145 -6.45 -0.78 -7.16
N LEU A 146 -6.89 -1.77 -6.40
CA LEU A 146 -6.09 -2.43 -5.38
C LEU A 146 -5.69 -3.81 -5.94
N PRO A 147 -4.40 -4.09 -6.15
CA PRO A 147 -3.94 -5.39 -6.60
C PRO A 147 -4.13 -6.47 -5.52
N ALA A 148 -4.36 -7.70 -5.94
CA ALA A 148 -4.36 -8.86 -5.06
C ALA A 148 -2.94 -9.40 -4.89
N CYS A 149 -2.26 -8.84 -3.90
CA CYS A 149 -0.84 -9.10 -3.62
C CYS A 149 -0.61 -10.24 -2.64
N GLY A 150 -1.65 -10.74 -1.97
CA GLY A 150 -1.51 -11.71 -0.90
C GLY A 150 -0.75 -11.13 0.30
N PHE A 151 -0.05 -12.00 1.01
CA PHE A 151 0.85 -11.63 2.09
C PHE A 151 2.13 -12.45 2.03
N ARG A 152 3.18 -11.95 2.68
CA ARG A 152 4.41 -12.70 2.90
C ARG A 152 4.37 -13.33 4.29
N GLY A 153 4.40 -14.65 4.39
CA GLY A 153 4.19 -15.38 5.65
C GLY A 153 5.45 -15.73 6.45
N GLY A 154 6.66 -15.43 5.95
CA GLY A 154 7.88 -15.81 6.66
C GLY A 154 9.20 -15.49 5.99
N ARG A 155 10.29 -15.89 6.66
CA ARG A 155 11.69 -15.76 6.23
C ARG A 155 11.94 -16.31 4.83
N ASN A 156 11.47 -17.51 4.57
CA ASN A 156 11.64 -18.23 3.30
C ASN A 156 10.72 -17.69 2.20
N GLY A 157 9.95 -16.66 2.53
CA GLY A 157 8.89 -16.13 1.69
C GLY A 157 7.72 -17.08 1.59
N THR A 158 7.48 -18.01 2.53
CA THR A 158 6.35 -18.95 2.44
C THR A 158 5.08 -18.17 2.09
N TRP A 159 4.61 -18.41 0.86
CA TRP A 159 3.71 -17.56 0.09
C TRP A 159 2.30 -18.12 0.20
N GLU A 160 1.34 -17.33 0.66
CA GLU A 160 -0.08 -17.58 0.43
C GLU A 160 -0.68 -16.41 -0.36
N GLY A 161 -1.26 -16.69 -1.53
CA GLY A 161 -2.05 -15.72 -2.29
C GLY A 161 -1.34 -14.94 -3.41
N ASN A 162 -0.26 -15.44 -4.01
CA ASN A 162 0.31 -14.82 -5.24
C ASN A 162 -0.60 -15.06 -6.44
N GLY A 163 -1.65 -14.24 -6.60
CA GLY A 163 -2.42 -14.11 -7.84
C GLY A 163 -2.93 -15.41 -8.46
N SER A 164 -2.95 -16.54 -7.74
CA SER A 164 -3.61 -17.75 -8.21
C SER A 164 -5.11 -17.46 -8.22
N LEU A 165 -5.72 -17.82 -9.34
CA LEU A 165 -7.08 -17.45 -9.72
C LEU A 165 -8.16 -17.88 -8.72
N GLU A 166 -7.83 -18.71 -7.72
CA GLU A 166 -8.78 -19.27 -6.75
C GLU A 166 -8.76 -18.59 -5.37
N TYR A 167 -7.66 -17.99 -4.90
CA TYR A 167 -7.56 -17.50 -3.50
C TYR A 167 -6.71 -16.22 -3.32
N SER A 168 -6.84 -15.25 -4.22
CA SER A 168 -6.04 -14.02 -4.11
C SER A 168 -6.57 -13.07 -3.01
N SER A 169 -6.17 -13.31 -1.76
CA SER A 169 -6.47 -12.44 -0.62
C SER A 169 -5.91 -11.04 -0.83
N MET A 170 -6.76 -10.02 -0.82
CA MET A 170 -6.32 -8.63 -0.88
C MET A 170 -6.21 -8.09 0.54
N MET A 171 -5.04 -8.21 1.16
CA MET A 171 -4.84 -7.83 2.55
C MET A 171 -3.95 -6.59 2.64
N TYR A 172 -4.38 -5.57 3.38
CA TYR A 172 -3.66 -4.31 3.54
C TYR A 172 -3.73 -3.85 4.98
N TRP A 173 -2.62 -3.31 5.51
CA TRP A 173 -2.63 -2.76 6.86
C TRP A 173 -3.57 -1.56 6.99
N THR A 174 -4.14 -1.41 8.19
CA THR A 174 -4.85 -0.21 8.64
C THR A 174 -4.49 0.05 10.10
N VAL A 175 -4.50 1.30 10.54
CA VAL A 175 -4.21 1.63 11.94
C VAL A 175 -5.42 1.31 12.84
N PRO A 176 -5.20 0.82 14.07
CA PRO A 176 -6.29 0.51 14.99
C PRO A 176 -7.01 1.79 15.45
N GLN A 177 -8.32 1.72 15.71
CA GLN A 177 -9.09 2.83 16.30
C GLN A 177 -8.76 3.08 17.77
N MET A 178 -8.31 2.05 18.51
CA MET A 178 -8.04 2.13 19.94
C MET A 178 -6.54 2.18 20.20
N VAL A 179 -6.07 3.30 20.76
CA VAL A 179 -4.73 3.41 21.33
C VAL A 179 -4.66 2.51 22.57
N GLY A 180 -3.65 1.63 22.63
CA GLY A 180 -3.39 0.77 23.78
C GLY A 180 -4.06 -0.61 23.74
N SER A 181 -4.65 -1.01 22.61
CA SER A 181 -5.13 -2.38 22.43
C SER A 181 -4.13 -3.26 21.68
N ASP A 182 -3.99 -4.50 22.14
CA ASP A 182 -3.15 -5.58 21.63
C ASP A 182 -3.66 -6.19 20.30
N ILE A 183 -4.05 -5.35 19.35
CA ILE A 183 -4.83 -5.76 18.18
C ILE A 183 -4.14 -5.28 16.91
N LEU A 184 -3.73 -6.22 16.06
CA LEU A 184 -3.33 -5.93 14.69
C LEU A 184 -4.58 -5.73 13.86
N THR A 185 -4.58 -4.70 13.00
CA THR A 185 -5.73 -4.38 12.16
C THR A 185 -5.33 -4.34 10.69
N TYR A 186 -6.06 -5.06 9.85
CA TYR A 186 -5.89 -5.03 8.40
C TYR A 186 -7.26 -5.10 7.75
N PHE A 187 -7.38 -4.58 6.53
CA PHE A 187 -8.58 -4.79 5.73
C PHE A 187 -8.35 -5.85 4.68
N THR A 188 -9.39 -6.62 4.40
CA THR A 188 -9.38 -7.69 3.40
C THR A 188 -10.49 -7.49 2.39
N ILE A 189 -10.23 -7.90 1.15
CA ILE A 189 -11.27 -8.12 0.14
C ILE A 189 -11.18 -9.60 -0.27
N SER A 190 -12.28 -10.31 -0.14
CA SER A 190 -12.41 -11.73 -0.45
C SER A 190 -13.72 -11.99 -1.16
N GLU A 191 -13.72 -13.04 -1.98
CA GLU A 191 -14.93 -13.59 -2.55
C GLU A 191 -15.41 -14.71 -1.62
N ASP A 192 -16.70 -14.74 -1.29
CA ASP A 192 -17.28 -15.85 -0.55
C ASP A 192 -17.49 -17.08 -1.46
N ASP A 193 -17.92 -18.18 -0.86
CA ASP A 193 -18.16 -19.45 -1.57
C ASP A 193 -19.24 -19.36 -2.66
N TYR A 194 -20.01 -18.26 -2.70
CA TYR A 194 -21.07 -17.99 -3.68
C TYR A 194 -20.62 -17.04 -4.79
N GLY A 195 -19.35 -16.65 -4.81
CA GLY A 195 -18.83 -15.72 -5.80
C GLY A 195 -19.11 -14.25 -5.47
N VAL A 196 -19.58 -13.94 -4.26
CA VAL A 196 -19.91 -12.58 -3.85
C VAL A 196 -18.69 -11.93 -3.23
N LEU A 197 -18.26 -10.82 -3.83
CA LEU A 197 -17.15 -10.04 -3.30
C LEU A 197 -17.59 -9.29 -2.04
N GLY A 198 -16.91 -9.56 -0.93
CA GLY A 198 -17.03 -8.86 0.34
C GLY A 198 -15.70 -8.20 0.72
N GLY A 199 -15.79 -7.09 1.42
CA GLY A 199 -14.63 -6.46 2.06
C GLY A 199 -14.95 -6.14 3.51
N GLY A 200 -13.92 -6.08 4.34
CA GLY A 200 -14.08 -5.78 5.76
C GLY A 200 -12.75 -5.55 6.48
N VAL A 201 -12.87 -4.99 7.67
CA VAL A 201 -11.75 -4.80 8.59
C VAL A 201 -11.67 -6.00 9.51
N ILE A 202 -10.48 -6.56 9.66
CA ILE A 202 -10.18 -7.67 10.58
C ILE A 202 -9.29 -7.13 11.69
N GLN A 203 -9.74 -7.41 12.92
CA GLN A 203 -9.01 -7.18 14.16
C GLN A 203 -8.62 -8.52 14.76
N THR A 204 -7.35 -8.72 15.08
CA THR A 204 -6.86 -10.00 15.63
C THR A 204 -5.90 -9.75 16.79
N ALA A 205 -6.19 -10.41 17.92
CA ALA A 205 -5.27 -10.54 19.05
C ALA A 205 -4.15 -11.53 18.73
N PHE A 206 -3.01 -11.44 19.44
CA PHE A 206 -1.73 -12.09 19.10
C PHE A 206 -1.76 -13.46 18.44
N GLY A 207 -0.86 -13.59 17.47
CA GLY A 207 -0.43 -14.86 16.87
C GLY A 207 0.24 -14.73 15.51
N ASN A 208 0.11 -13.58 14.82
CA ASN A 208 0.56 -13.49 13.42
C ASN A 208 1.27 -12.18 12.98
N PRO A 209 2.18 -11.58 13.77
CA PRO A 209 3.09 -10.52 13.28
C PRO A 209 4.17 -11.06 12.33
N VAL A 210 4.20 -12.38 12.14
CA VAL A 210 5.08 -13.08 11.21
C VAL A 210 4.65 -12.81 9.76
N LYS A 211 3.50 -12.18 9.49
CA LYS A 211 3.14 -11.78 8.12
C LYS A 211 3.52 -10.34 7.83
N ALA A 212 3.94 -10.09 6.59
CA ALA A 212 4.05 -8.77 6.02
C ALA A 212 2.97 -8.57 4.95
N LEU A 213 2.32 -7.41 4.96
CA LEU A 213 1.26 -7.03 4.02
C LEU A 213 1.72 -5.86 3.14
N PRO A 214 1.19 -5.72 1.92
CA PRO A 214 1.33 -4.48 1.16
C PRO A 214 0.65 -3.31 1.89
N MET A 215 1.03 -2.10 1.50
CA MET A 215 0.47 -0.87 2.06
C MET A 215 -0.17 -0.01 0.98
N ARG A 216 -1.38 0.47 1.26
CA ARG A 216 -2.12 1.45 0.44
C ARG A 216 -2.44 2.64 1.33
N CYS A 217 -2.02 3.85 0.95
CA CYS A 217 -2.13 5.02 1.84
C CYS A 217 -3.32 5.93 1.51
N VAL A 218 -3.68 6.77 2.46
CA VAL A 218 -4.58 7.92 2.31
C VAL A 218 -3.76 9.21 2.41
N ALA A 219 -4.15 10.25 1.68
CA ALA A 219 -3.51 11.57 1.72
C ALA A 219 -4.07 12.43 2.87
N ASP A 220 -3.20 13.22 3.50
CA ASP A 220 -3.54 14.16 4.58
C ASP A 220 -4.47 15.31 4.15
#